data_AF-A0A7K3L0Z2-F1
#
_entry.id   AF-A0A7K3L0Z2-F1
#
_cell.length_a   1.000
_cell.length_b   1.000
_cell.length_c   1.000
_cell.angle_alpha   90.00
_cell.angle_beta   90.00
_cell.angle_gamma   90.00
#
_symmetry.space_group_name_H-M   'P 1'
#
loop_
_entity.id
_entity.type
_entity.pdbx_description
1 polymer ?
#
loop_
_entity_poly.entity_id
_entity_poly.type
_entity_poly.pdbx_seq_one_letter_code
_entity_poly.pdbx_strand_id
1 'polypeptide(L)'
;MKGILINYEFCTGCHSCEVACKKHLELPAGEFGIKLSETGPFEYAGKTGADHWEWTYLPVMTKACDMCEDRTAKGKLPMCVQHCQAWCMYYGEVEDLAKKMDGSSRCALFTR
;
A
#
# COMPACT_ATOMS: atom_id res chain seq x y z
N MET A 1 5.04 -9.11 -15.69
CA MET A 1 4.03 -8.02 -15.54
C MET A 1 4.40 -7.23 -14.30
N LYS A 2 4.29 -5.89 -14.30
CA LYS A 2 4.64 -5.10 -13.10
C LYS A 2 3.48 -5.03 -12.09
N GLY A 3 3.81 -5.00 -10.80
CA GLY A 3 2.84 -4.82 -9.72
C GLY A 3 3.43 -4.10 -8.51
N ILE A 4 2.55 -3.78 -7.57
CA ILE A 4 2.91 -3.28 -6.24
C ILE A 4 2.34 -4.24 -5.19
N LEU A 5 3.23 -4.82 -4.39
CA LEU A 5 2.88 -5.61 -3.22
C LEU A 5 2.87 -4.72 -1.98
N ILE A 6 1.85 -4.86 -1.14
CA ILE A 6 1.75 -4.20 0.15
C ILE A 6 1.56 -5.26 1.22
N ASN A 7 2.51 -5.39 2.13
CA ASN A 7 2.32 -6.11 3.38
C ASN A 7 1.65 -5.16 4.38
N TYR A 8 0.32 -5.17 4.40
CA TYR A 8 -0.46 -4.20 5.17
C TYR A 8 -0.56 -4.54 6.65
N GLU A 9 -0.09 -5.71 7.07
CA GLU A 9 0.10 -6.03 8.48
C GLU A 9 1.04 -5.04 9.19
N PHE A 10 2.06 -4.58 8.47
CA PHE A 10 3.01 -3.60 8.98
C PHE A 10 2.64 -2.15 8.63
N CYS A 11 1.47 -1.92 7.99
CA CYS A 11 1.06 -0.57 7.65
C CYS A 11 0.65 0.20 8.91
N THR A 12 1.34 1.32 9.17
CA THR A 12 1.10 2.15 10.36
C THR A 12 0.08 3.28 10.12
N GLY A 13 -0.51 3.37 8.94
CA GLY A 13 -1.46 4.44 8.62
C GLY A 13 -0.83 5.84 8.53
N CYS A 14 0.48 5.99 8.31
CA CYS A 14 1.16 7.30 8.33
C CYS A 14 0.80 8.31 7.20
N HIS A 15 -0.07 7.94 6.26
CA HIS A 15 -0.50 8.76 5.11
C HIS A 15 0.62 9.27 4.15
N SER A 16 1.88 8.87 4.35
CA SER A 16 2.99 9.34 3.51
C SER A 16 2.85 8.93 2.05
N CYS A 17 2.30 7.74 1.77
CA CYS A 17 2.04 7.28 0.41
C CYS A 17 1.01 8.15 -0.32
N GLU A 18 -0.03 8.62 0.37
CA GLU A 18 -1.06 9.51 -0.20
C GLU A 18 -0.45 10.85 -0.61
N VAL A 19 0.31 11.48 0.30
CA VAL A 19 0.96 12.77 0.06
C VAL A 19 1.97 12.68 -1.08
N ALA A 20 2.82 11.65 -1.06
CA ALA A 20 3.87 11.43 -2.07
C ALA A 20 3.27 11.19 -3.46
N CYS A 21 2.25 10.34 -3.55
CA CYS A 21 1.57 10.04 -4.81
C CYS A 21 0.84 11.27 -5.36
N LYS A 22 0.08 11.95 -4.50
CA LYS A 22 -0.62 13.19 -4.86
C LYS A 22 0.32 14.27 -5.38
N LYS A 23 1.47 14.46 -4.72
CA LYS A 23 2.44 15.47 -5.15
C LYS A 23 3.06 15.14 -6.50
N HIS A 24 3.32 13.86 -6.77
CA HIS A 24 3.88 13.40 -8.05
C HIS A 24 2.91 13.51 -9.21
N LEU A 25 1.66 13.13 -8.98
CA LEU A 25 0.58 13.21 -9.99
C LEU A 25 -0.06 14.61 -10.07
N GLU A 26 0.40 15.55 -9.25
CA GLU A 26 -0.14 16.92 -9.16
C GLU A 26 -1.67 16.97 -8.94
N LEU A 27 -2.20 16.02 -8.17
CA LEU A 27 -3.65 15.90 -7.99
C LEU A 27 -4.22 17.03 -7.12
N PRO A 28 -5.42 17.57 -7.46
CA PRO A 28 -6.13 18.56 -6.65
C PRO A 28 -6.49 18.12 -5.22
N ALA A 29 -6.96 19.06 -4.40
CA ALA A 29 -7.58 18.77 -3.11
C ALA A 29 -8.75 17.77 -3.27
N GLY A 30 -8.80 16.74 -2.43
CA GLY A 30 -9.84 15.69 -2.50
C GLY A 30 -9.54 14.52 -3.45
N GLU A 31 -8.52 14.63 -4.30
CA GLU A 31 -8.13 13.56 -5.22
C GLU A 31 -6.91 12.77 -4.71
N PHE A 32 -6.85 11.49 -5.07
CA PHE A 32 -5.85 10.53 -4.60
C PHE A 32 -5.52 9.50 -5.69
N GLY A 33 -4.22 9.24 -5.92
CA GLY A 33 -3.76 8.09 -6.72
C GLY A 33 -3.63 6.81 -5.88
N ILE A 34 -3.41 6.99 -4.57
CA ILE A 34 -3.46 5.94 -3.55
C ILE A 34 -4.16 6.53 -2.31
N LYS A 35 -5.06 5.78 -1.70
CA LYS A 35 -5.82 6.19 -0.51
C LYS A 35 -5.80 5.08 0.54
N LEU A 36 -5.50 5.40 1.78
CA LEU A 36 -5.64 4.50 2.92
C LEU A 36 -7.13 4.29 3.22
N SER A 37 -7.53 3.02 3.21
CA SER A 37 -8.77 2.56 3.80
C SER A 37 -8.47 2.13 5.23
N GLU A 38 -9.20 2.68 6.18
CA GLU A 38 -9.14 2.30 7.59
C GLU A 38 -10.31 1.37 7.92
N THR A 39 -10.00 0.25 8.55
CA THR A 39 -10.97 -0.72 9.07
C THR A 39 -10.75 -0.84 10.57
N GLY A 40 -11.76 -0.48 11.37
CA GLY A 40 -11.65 -0.38 12.83
C GLY A 40 -11.63 1.06 13.33
N PRO A 41 -11.43 1.28 14.64
CA PRO A 41 -11.24 0.26 15.66
C PRO A 41 -12.57 -0.44 16.05
N PHE A 42 -12.57 -1.77 16.11
CA PHE A 42 -13.64 -2.54 16.76
C PHE A 42 -13.10 -3.82 17.40
N GLU A 43 -13.82 -4.37 18.37
CA GLU A 43 -13.44 -5.61 19.05
C GLU A 43 -14.13 -6.84 18.43
N TYR A 44 -13.41 -7.95 18.39
CA TYR A 44 -13.97 -9.26 18.04
C TYR A 44 -14.53 -9.96 19.30
N ALA A 45 -15.85 -10.17 19.32
CA ALA A 45 -16.49 -10.90 20.40
C ALA A 45 -15.86 -12.30 20.59
N GLY A 46 -15.50 -12.62 21.83
CA GLY A 46 -14.90 -13.92 22.18
C GLY A 46 -13.41 -14.08 21.88
N LYS A 47 -12.73 -13.04 21.37
CA LYS A 47 -11.26 -13.02 21.26
C LYS A 47 -10.64 -12.32 22.47
N THR A 48 -9.40 -12.70 22.79
CA THR A 48 -8.61 -12.11 23.88
C THR A 48 -7.17 -11.88 23.42
N GLY A 49 -6.49 -10.88 23.99
CA GLY A 49 -5.09 -10.60 23.66
C GLY A 49 -4.94 -9.73 22.41
N ALA A 50 -3.78 -9.77 21.76
CA ALA A 50 -3.51 -8.87 20.62
C ALA A 50 -4.51 -9.00 19.46
N ASP A 51 -5.13 -10.18 19.30
CA ASP A 51 -6.07 -10.47 18.22
C ASP A 51 -7.51 -10.01 18.49
N HIS A 52 -7.80 -9.40 19.66
CA HIS A 52 -9.16 -8.98 19.99
C HIS A 52 -9.57 -7.65 19.37
N TRP A 53 -8.62 -6.85 18.88
CA TRP A 53 -8.87 -5.60 18.17
C TRP A 53 -8.67 -5.75 16.67
N GLU A 54 -9.59 -5.21 15.88
CA GLU A 54 -9.36 -4.87 14.49
C GLU A 54 -8.95 -3.39 14.39
N TRP A 55 -7.77 -3.14 13.84
CA TRP A 55 -7.36 -1.81 13.41
C TRP A 55 -6.35 -1.96 12.27
N THR A 56 -6.89 -1.97 11.05
CA THR A 56 -6.11 -2.23 9.83
C THR A 56 -6.17 -1.04 8.90
N TYR A 57 -5.00 -0.71 8.35
CA TYR A 57 -4.85 0.26 7.28
C TYR A 57 -4.45 -0.45 5.99
N LEU A 58 -5.25 -0.32 4.93
CA LEU A 58 -4.94 -0.84 3.61
C LEU A 58 -4.82 0.31 2.60
N PRO A 59 -3.62 0.56 2.05
CA PRO A 59 -3.50 1.47 0.92
C PRO A 59 -4.16 0.87 -0.33
N VAL A 60 -5.18 1.55 -0.85
CA VAL A 60 -5.93 1.20 -2.05
C VAL A 60 -5.47 2.08 -3.20
N MET A 61 -5.01 1.47 -4.29
CA MET A 61 -4.66 2.17 -5.52
C MET A 61 -5.95 2.59 -6.25
N THR A 62 -6.06 3.86 -6.65
CA THR A 62 -7.22 4.36 -7.39
C THR A 62 -6.99 4.26 -8.90
N LYS A 63 -8.01 4.60 -9.69
CA LYS A 63 -7.90 4.69 -11.16
C LYS A 63 -6.91 5.76 -11.64
N ALA A 64 -6.52 6.71 -10.78
CA ALA A 64 -5.51 7.71 -11.10
C ALA A 64 -4.07 7.17 -10.96
N CYS A 65 -3.89 5.98 -10.36
CA CYS A 65 -2.58 5.34 -10.28
C CYS A 65 -2.09 4.94 -11.68
N ASP A 66 -0.94 5.46 -12.05
CA ASP A 66 -0.23 5.18 -13.30
C ASP A 66 1.00 4.29 -13.09
N MET A 67 1.13 3.66 -11.91
CA MET A 67 2.32 2.91 -11.48
C MET A 67 3.63 3.73 -11.54
N CYS A 68 3.54 5.07 -11.55
CA CYS A 68 4.66 5.98 -11.73
C CYS A 68 5.51 5.61 -12.97
N GLU A 69 4.87 5.40 -14.11
CA GLU A 69 5.50 5.00 -15.38
C GLU A 69 6.74 5.84 -15.73
N ASP A 70 6.65 7.16 -15.60
CA ASP A 70 7.74 8.09 -15.91
C ASP A 70 8.98 7.90 -15.01
N ARG A 71 8.76 7.50 -13.76
CA ARG A 71 9.81 7.25 -12.76
C ARG A 71 10.41 5.87 -12.92
N THR A 72 9.56 4.87 -13.11
CA THR A 72 9.98 3.48 -13.25
C THR A 72 10.74 3.25 -14.55
N ALA A 73 10.41 3.99 -15.63
CA ALA A 73 11.21 4.05 -16.85
C ALA A 73 12.64 4.56 -16.63
N LYS A 74 12.87 5.35 -15.57
CA LYS A 74 14.19 5.88 -15.17
C LYS A 74 14.87 5.01 -14.10
N GLY A 75 14.36 3.80 -13.84
CA GLY A 75 14.88 2.90 -12.80
C GLY A 75 14.59 3.35 -11.37
N LYS A 76 13.69 4.33 -11.16
CA LYS A 76 13.29 4.80 -9.83
C LYS A 76 12.08 4.01 -9.33
N LEU A 77 11.92 3.94 -8.01
CA LEU A 77 10.74 3.35 -7.41
C LEU A 77 9.50 4.26 -7.55
N PRO A 78 8.28 3.67 -7.60
CA PRO A 78 7.04 4.44 -7.44
C PRO A 78 7.05 5.26 -6.16
N MET A 79 6.33 6.38 -6.17
CA MET A 79 6.37 7.34 -5.05
C MET A 79 5.84 6.77 -3.74
N CYS A 80 4.75 5.99 -3.81
CA CYS A 80 4.19 5.31 -2.65
C CYS A 80 5.16 4.28 -2.06
N VAL A 81 5.89 3.54 -2.90
CA VAL A 81 6.89 2.56 -2.48
C VAL A 81 8.12 3.24 -1.87
N GLN A 82 8.65 4.29 -2.52
CA GLN A 82 9.81 5.02 -2.01
C GLN A 82 9.54 5.71 -0.66
N HIS A 83 8.32 6.18 -0.43
CA HIS A 83 7.96 6.96 0.77
C HIS A 83 7.20 6.16 1.83
N CYS A 84 7.06 4.84 1.66
CA CYS A 84 6.50 3.98 2.70
C CYS A 84 7.39 4.04 3.93
N GLN A 85 6.94 4.64 5.04
CA GLN A 85 7.74 4.76 6.26
C GLN A 85 7.92 3.44 7.00
N ALA A 86 6.98 2.50 6.81
CA ALA A 86 7.02 1.16 7.40
C ALA A 86 7.81 0.14 6.56
N TRP A 87 8.30 0.54 5.38
CA TRP A 87 9.06 -0.32 4.46
C TRP A 87 8.33 -1.62 4.07
N CYS A 88 6.99 -1.55 3.99
CA CYS A 88 6.13 -2.71 3.72
C CYS A 88 5.55 -2.74 2.29
N MET A 89 6.02 -1.86 1.40
CA MET A 89 5.59 -1.79 0.00
C MET A 89 6.75 -2.18 -0.93
N TYR A 90 6.43 -2.90 -2.02
CA TYR A 90 7.42 -3.39 -2.98
C TYR A 90 6.91 -3.21 -4.42
N TYR A 91 7.79 -2.83 -5.33
CA TYR A 91 7.51 -2.73 -6.77
C TYR A 91 8.40 -3.69 -7.54
N GLY A 92 7.85 -4.42 -8.51
CA GLY A 92 8.61 -5.43 -9.25
C GLY A 92 7.76 -6.24 -10.22
N GLU A 93 8.33 -7.33 -10.73
CA GLU A 93 7.58 -8.35 -11.46
C GLU A 93 6.62 -9.06 -10.51
N VAL A 94 5.38 -9.24 -10.93
CA VAL A 94 4.30 -9.90 -10.18
C VAL A 94 4.72 -11.27 -9.70
N GLU A 95 5.42 -12.04 -10.53
CA GLU A 95 5.91 -13.38 -10.21
C GLU A 95 6.91 -13.36 -9.05
N ASP A 96 7.74 -12.33 -8.95
CA ASP A 96 8.70 -12.19 -7.86
C ASP A 96 8.07 -11.59 -6.61
N LEU A 97 7.08 -10.72 -6.77
CA LEU A 97 6.29 -10.18 -5.68
C LEU A 97 5.44 -11.27 -5.01
N ALA A 98 4.79 -12.13 -5.79
CA ALA A 98 3.98 -13.23 -5.27
C ALA A 98 4.81 -14.19 -4.40
N LYS A 99 6.07 -14.46 -4.78
CA LYS A 99 7.00 -15.28 -3.97
C LYS A 99 7.34 -14.67 -2.61
N LYS A 100 7.15 -13.35 -2.42
CA LYS A 100 7.36 -12.69 -1.12
C LYS A 100 6.19 -12.89 -0.15
N MET A 101 5.04 -13.36 -0.63
CA MET A 101 3.89 -13.65 0.21
C MET A 101 4.14 -14.98 0.91
N ASP A 102 4.52 -14.90 2.19
CA ASP A 102 4.88 -16.06 3.03
C ASP A 102 3.67 -16.84 3.56
N GLY A 103 2.47 -16.30 3.39
CA GLY A 103 1.22 -16.88 3.90
C GLY A 103 1.00 -16.68 5.40
N SER A 104 1.99 -16.17 6.14
CA SER A 104 1.86 -15.75 7.53
C SER A 104 1.43 -14.31 7.66
N SER A 105 1.72 -13.47 6.66
CA SER A 105 1.43 -12.05 6.71
C SER A 105 0.28 -11.60 5.81
N ARG A 106 -0.39 -10.53 6.23
CA ARG A 106 -1.49 -9.95 5.47
C ARG A 106 -0.98 -9.06 4.32
N CYS A 107 -1.13 -9.54 3.09
CA CYS A 107 -0.63 -8.88 1.88
C CYS A 107 -1.73 -8.57 0.86
N ALA A 108 -1.56 -7.49 0.11
CA ALA A 108 -2.36 -7.14 -1.07
C ALA A 108 -1.43 -6.87 -2.26
N LEU A 109 -1.68 -7.55 -3.39
CA LEU A 109 -0.92 -7.38 -4.63
C LEU A 109 -1.79 -6.67 -5.66
N PHE A 110 -1.35 -5.49 -6.09
CA PHE A 110 -2.02 -4.68 -7.09
C PHE A 110 -1.29 -4.78 -8.42
N THR A 111 -2.03 -5.11 -9.47
CA THR A 111 -1.61 -4.99 -10.86
C THR A 111 -2.36 -3.83 -11.51
N ARG A 112 -1.87 -3.36 -12.66
CA ARG A 112 -2.63 -2.44 -13.53
C ARG A 112 -3.41 -3.24 -14.57
#